data_AF-A0A7U9MS23-F1
#
_entry.id   AF-A0A7U9MS23-F1
#
_cell.length_a   1.000
_cell.length_b   1.000
_cell.length_c   1.000
_cell.angle_alpha   90.00
_cell.angle_beta   90.00
_cell.angle_gamma   90.00
#
_symmetry.space_group_name_H-M   'P 1'
#
loop_
_entity.id
_entity.type
_entity.pdbx_description
1 polymer ?
#
loop_
_entity_poly.entity_id
_entity_poly.type
_entity_poly.pdbx_seq_one_letter_code
_entity_poly.pdbx_strand_id
1 'polypeptide(L)'
;MEESAIREGFANLQPGSDYDNLYHSALCRQRADWLVGLNGTRLFTVLYGGKVLKVGRVQTPTLAMLVEREEKIRNFRKEPYYTAHILAGGMDAATEKIAEKVQAESIAAASEGKTATVVSVTKEKKTVQPPKLYDLTTLQRDANRIFGFTAKQTLEYTQSLYEKKLVTYPRTDSQYLSDDMEDTARNVIGAVYKAILFEEPSGAEPDVRRVMDSKKVTDHHAIIPTMEIAKADLATVPEGEMRILSLAANRLLCATGEKHEYETVRAELDCGGAVFSVSGKSVIRNGWKDFEAALKRSYKTTEDKEKEDRKLPELSEGMVFEGVRTNVTEHFTQPPKHFTEDSLLSAMERAGAEDMGDDVERKGLGTPATRADVIEKLVKDGFVKREKKQMLPTEDGVKLITVLPDVVKSPQLTADWENALTLVAKGEYPMQAFMDGITDLVNGLVQTYHSISDEQKSMFGGGTQESLGKCPKCGGDVIKGKFGAYCKNKCGMNVSRAMGAALTDSQVKSLLDGKKTLVKDLKGKKGSYDAYLIPEGVEDFSYTKDGKEIKGSQYKVKLEFPKKKK
;
A
#
# COMPACT_ATOMS: atom_id res chain seq x y z
N MET A 1 27.35 -0.12 -6.26
CA MET A 1 28.14 -0.79 -7.33
C MET A 1 29.28 0.10 -7.82
N GLU A 2 29.98 0.77 -6.90
CA GLU A 2 31.18 1.53 -7.24
C GLU A 2 32.41 0.63 -7.15
N GLU A 3 33.41 0.85 -8.01
CA GLU A 3 34.60 -0.01 -8.06
C GLU A 3 35.37 0.01 -6.73
N SER A 4 35.50 1.18 -6.11
CA SER A 4 36.16 1.36 -4.80
C SER A 4 35.52 0.50 -3.71
N ALA A 5 34.20 0.62 -3.53
CA ALA A 5 33.45 -0.14 -2.52
C ALA A 5 33.56 -1.66 -2.73
N ILE A 6 33.57 -2.12 -3.99
CA ILE A 6 33.75 -3.56 -4.29
C ILE A 6 35.15 -4.02 -3.90
N ARG A 7 36.19 -3.25 -4.23
CA ARG A 7 37.58 -3.58 -3.89
C ARG A 7 37.79 -3.64 -2.38
N GLU A 8 37.23 -2.69 -1.64
CA GLU A 8 37.29 -2.66 -0.18
C GLU A 8 36.57 -3.86 0.45
N GLY A 9 35.38 -4.23 -0.04
CA GLY A 9 34.66 -5.41 0.43
C GLY A 9 35.44 -6.71 0.23
N PHE A 10 36.15 -6.86 -0.90
CA PHE A 10 37.03 -8.02 -1.15
C PHE A 10 38.29 -8.03 -0.29
N ALA A 11 38.80 -6.87 0.13
CA ALA A 11 39.94 -6.79 1.02
C ALA A 11 39.60 -7.20 2.47
N ASN A 12 38.33 -7.04 2.87
CA ASN A 12 37.86 -7.24 4.24
C ASN A 12 36.89 -8.44 4.39
N LEU A 13 37.08 -9.51 3.61
CA LEU A 13 36.23 -10.70 3.64
C LEU A 13 36.15 -11.32 5.04
N GLN A 14 34.93 -11.57 5.50
CA GLN A 14 34.65 -12.26 6.76
C GLN A 14 34.38 -13.76 6.51
N PRO A 15 34.70 -14.65 7.46
CA PRO A 15 34.27 -16.05 7.41
C PRO A 15 32.76 -16.19 7.26
N GLY A 16 32.31 -17.14 6.43
CA GLY A 16 30.88 -17.39 6.23
C GLY A 16 30.15 -17.85 7.50
N SER A 17 30.84 -18.56 8.40
CA SER A 17 30.32 -19.05 9.68
C SER A 17 29.83 -17.94 10.60
N ASP A 18 30.38 -16.73 10.46
CA ASP A 18 30.00 -15.57 11.27
C ASP A 18 28.57 -15.12 10.97
N TYR A 19 27.98 -15.62 9.87
CA TYR A 19 26.62 -15.32 9.41
C TYR A 19 25.68 -16.53 9.48
N ASP A 20 26.06 -17.65 10.11
CA ASP A 20 25.23 -18.86 10.19
C ASP A 20 23.89 -18.58 10.91
N ASN A 21 23.91 -17.80 11.99
CA ASN A 21 22.68 -17.41 12.69
C ASN A 21 21.76 -16.55 11.82
N LEU A 22 22.33 -15.65 11.01
CA LEU A 22 21.60 -14.84 10.04
C LEU A 22 20.95 -15.73 8.97
N TYR A 23 21.69 -16.72 8.46
CA TYR A 23 21.17 -17.75 7.56
C TYR A 23 20.02 -18.54 8.21
N HIS A 24 20.18 -19.00 9.46
CA HIS A 24 19.15 -19.74 10.18
C HIS A 24 17.87 -18.92 10.36
N SER A 25 17.99 -17.65 10.73
CA SER A 25 16.85 -16.73 10.83
C SER A 25 16.11 -16.59 9.49
N ALA A 26 16.85 -16.39 8.40
CA ALA A 26 16.26 -16.30 7.06
C ALA A 26 15.54 -17.60 6.65
N LEU A 27 16.13 -18.76 6.96
CA LEU A 27 15.53 -20.07 6.69
C LEU A 27 14.27 -20.32 7.54
N CYS A 28 14.30 -19.94 8.82
CA CYS A 28 13.14 -19.99 9.71
C CYS A 28 11.98 -19.17 9.15
N ARG A 29 12.24 -17.92 8.76
CA ARG A 29 11.22 -17.03 8.15
C ARG A 29 10.61 -17.69 6.92
N GLN A 30 11.44 -18.18 6.00
CA GLN A 30 10.97 -18.83 4.77
C GLN A 30 10.08 -20.04 5.06
N ARG A 31 10.50 -20.92 5.98
CA ARG A 31 9.74 -22.12 6.35
C ARG A 31 8.43 -21.77 7.07
N ALA A 32 8.47 -20.80 7.99
CA ALA A 32 7.30 -20.40 8.76
C ALA A 32 6.22 -19.75 7.88
N ASP A 33 6.61 -18.80 7.02
CA ASP A 33 5.70 -18.18 6.07
C ASP A 33 5.12 -19.22 5.08
N TRP A 34 5.92 -20.22 4.67
CA TRP A 34 5.45 -21.32 3.83
C TRP A 34 4.44 -22.23 4.56
N LEU A 35 4.73 -22.64 5.79
CA LEU A 35 3.85 -23.53 6.58
C LEU A 35 2.50 -22.88 6.86
N VAL A 36 2.48 -21.65 7.38
CA VAL A 36 1.23 -20.94 7.67
C VAL A 36 0.51 -20.56 6.39
N GLY A 37 1.24 -20.04 5.40
CA GLY A 37 0.65 -19.60 4.14
C GLY A 37 0.00 -20.74 3.36
N LEU A 38 0.70 -21.88 3.23
CA LEU A 38 0.20 -23.05 2.49
C LEU A 38 -0.96 -23.72 3.21
N ASN A 39 -0.81 -24.03 4.51
CA ASN A 39 -1.84 -24.76 5.24
C ASN A 39 -3.07 -23.90 5.47
N GLY A 40 -2.91 -22.63 5.88
CA GLY A 40 -4.03 -21.70 6.04
C GLY A 40 -4.78 -21.50 4.73
N THR A 41 -4.06 -21.20 3.63
CA THR A 41 -4.71 -21.03 2.32
C THR A 41 -5.49 -22.27 1.91
N ARG A 42 -4.92 -23.48 2.07
CA ARG A 42 -5.61 -24.72 1.71
C ARG A 42 -6.82 -24.99 2.58
N LEU A 43 -6.70 -24.82 3.89
CA LEU A 43 -7.78 -25.04 4.86
C LEU A 43 -9.01 -24.20 4.49
N PHE A 44 -8.86 -22.88 4.44
CA PHE A 44 -9.99 -21.98 4.17
C PHE A 44 -10.51 -22.11 2.73
N THR A 45 -9.63 -22.33 1.74
CA THR A 45 -10.08 -22.57 0.36
C THR A 45 -10.93 -23.85 0.25
N VAL A 46 -10.56 -24.93 0.94
CA VAL A 46 -11.31 -26.21 0.91
C VAL A 46 -12.64 -26.07 1.62
N LEU A 47 -12.68 -25.38 2.76
CA LEU A 47 -13.90 -25.18 3.54
C LEU A 47 -14.91 -24.33 2.77
N TYR A 48 -14.50 -23.16 2.29
CA TYR A 48 -15.41 -22.15 1.75
C TYR A 48 -15.62 -22.22 0.24
N GLY A 49 -14.69 -22.82 -0.53
CA GLY A 49 -14.82 -22.96 -1.97
C GLY A 49 -14.93 -21.62 -2.73
N GLY A 50 -15.32 -21.68 -4.01
CA GLY A 50 -15.59 -20.50 -4.86
C GLY A 50 -14.35 -19.74 -5.35
N LYS A 51 -13.37 -19.50 -4.48
CA LYS A 51 -12.12 -18.76 -4.76
C LYS A 51 -10.97 -19.29 -3.91
N VAL A 52 -9.73 -19.04 -4.34
CA VAL A 52 -8.55 -19.30 -3.51
C VAL A 52 -8.48 -18.23 -2.41
N LEU A 53 -8.62 -18.64 -1.16
CA LEU A 53 -8.60 -17.77 0.02
C LEU A 53 -7.17 -17.69 0.58
N LYS A 54 -6.44 -16.64 0.20
CA LYS A 54 -5.03 -16.48 0.56
C LYS A 54 -4.90 -16.08 2.02
N VAL A 55 -4.17 -16.90 2.78
CA VAL A 55 -3.81 -16.61 4.18
C VAL A 55 -2.31 -16.44 4.27
N GLY A 56 -1.85 -15.46 5.01
CA GLY A 56 -0.44 -15.27 5.26
C GLY A 56 -0.19 -14.20 6.29
N ARG A 57 0.89 -14.38 7.05
CA ARG A 57 1.21 -13.57 8.22
C ARG A 57 1.22 -12.07 7.97
N VAL A 58 1.71 -11.59 6.82
CA VAL A 58 1.73 -10.16 6.51
C VAL A 58 0.50 -9.72 5.71
N GLN A 59 0.08 -10.51 4.70
CA GLN A 59 -1.03 -10.12 3.81
C GLN A 59 -2.38 -10.05 4.54
N THR A 60 -2.62 -10.98 5.48
CA THR A 60 -3.89 -11.09 6.19
C THR A 60 -4.11 -9.91 7.14
N PRO A 61 -3.18 -9.52 8.03
CA PRO A 61 -3.34 -8.32 8.84
C PRO A 61 -3.37 -7.04 8.01
N THR A 62 -2.60 -6.93 6.90
CA THR A 62 -2.73 -5.77 6.01
C THR A 62 -4.15 -5.64 5.44
N LEU A 63 -4.77 -6.75 5.03
CA LEU A 63 -6.17 -6.74 4.60
C LEU A 63 -7.13 -6.45 5.75
N ALA A 64 -6.88 -6.96 6.95
CA ALA A 64 -7.68 -6.68 8.15
C ALA A 64 -7.72 -5.18 8.45
N MET A 65 -6.57 -4.50 8.38
CA MET A 65 -6.49 -3.04 8.57
C MET A 65 -7.36 -2.27 7.57
N LEU A 66 -7.40 -2.70 6.31
CA LEU A 66 -8.26 -2.10 5.28
C LEU A 66 -9.75 -2.33 5.60
N VAL A 67 -10.12 -3.54 6.02
CA VAL A 67 -11.51 -3.88 6.39
C VAL A 67 -11.95 -3.13 7.63
N GLU A 68 -11.15 -3.07 8.68
CA GLU A 68 -11.44 -2.30 9.90
C GLU A 68 -11.59 -0.81 9.62
N ARG A 69 -10.77 -0.25 8.70
CA ARG A 69 -10.94 1.15 8.26
C ARG A 69 -12.29 1.34 7.58
N GLU A 70 -12.69 0.42 6.72
CA GLU A 70 -13.97 0.49 6.02
C GLU A 70 -15.15 0.35 6.99
N GLU A 71 -15.04 -0.52 8.00
CA GLU A 71 -16.06 -0.65 9.05
C GLU A 71 -16.18 0.62 9.89
N LYS A 72 -15.06 1.26 10.26
CA LYS A 72 -15.06 2.56 10.94
C LYS A 72 -15.73 3.65 10.11
N ILE A 73 -15.55 3.64 8.79
CA ILE A 73 -16.18 4.58 7.87
C ILE A 73 -17.69 4.30 7.76
N ARG A 74 -18.07 3.03 7.54
CA ARG A 74 -19.47 2.61 7.38
C ARG A 74 -20.30 2.86 8.64
N ASN A 75 -19.72 2.63 9.82
CA ASN A 75 -20.41 2.78 11.10
C ASN A 75 -20.30 4.22 11.67
N PHE A 76 -19.60 5.11 10.98
CA PHE A 76 -19.41 6.49 11.43
C PHE A 76 -20.75 7.23 11.46
N ARG A 77 -21.07 7.84 12.60
CA ARG A 77 -22.23 8.71 12.76
C ARG A 77 -21.76 10.16 12.71
N LYS A 78 -22.28 10.89 11.73
CA LYS A 78 -22.00 12.31 11.53
C LYS A 78 -22.71 13.11 12.62
N GLU A 79 -21.94 13.87 13.38
CA GLU A 79 -22.43 14.69 14.49
C GLU A 79 -22.21 16.17 14.14
N PRO A 80 -23.24 17.02 14.25
CA PRO A 80 -23.06 18.46 14.09
C PRO A 80 -22.27 19.03 15.28
N TYR A 81 -21.49 20.07 14.99
CA TYR A 81 -20.95 20.95 16.01
C TYR A 81 -20.94 22.37 15.46
N TYR A 82 -21.00 23.34 16.36
CA TYR A 82 -21.15 24.74 16.05
C TYR A 82 -19.96 25.52 16.60
N THR A 83 -19.63 26.61 15.93
CA THR A 83 -18.66 27.58 16.42
C THR A 83 -19.28 28.96 16.29
N ALA A 84 -19.25 29.74 17.37
CA ALA A 84 -19.62 31.14 17.33
C ALA A 84 -18.38 31.97 16.96
N HIS A 85 -18.57 32.96 16.10
CA HIS A 85 -17.51 33.79 15.55
C HIS A 85 -17.75 35.26 15.93
N ILE A 86 -16.66 35.98 16.16
CA ILE A 86 -16.61 37.45 16.15
C ILE A 86 -15.69 37.91 15.02
N LEU A 87 -16.18 38.85 14.21
CA LEU A 87 -15.43 39.55 13.18
C LEU A 87 -14.97 40.90 13.73
N ALA A 88 -13.67 41.04 13.97
CA ALA A 88 -13.08 42.20 14.63
C ALA A 88 -11.71 42.53 14.04
N GLY A 89 -11.48 43.78 13.65
CA GLY A 89 -10.15 44.22 13.17
C GLY A 89 -9.59 43.45 11.97
N GLY A 90 -10.47 42.94 11.09
CA GLY A 90 -10.08 42.08 9.96
C GLY A 90 -9.79 40.61 10.33
N MET A 91 -10.02 40.24 11.59
CA MET A 91 -9.86 38.87 12.10
C MET A 91 -11.22 38.18 12.21
N ASP A 92 -11.17 36.86 12.13
CA ASP A 92 -12.29 35.96 12.39
C ASP A 92 -11.90 35.05 13.56
N ALA A 93 -12.33 35.43 14.77
CA ALA A 93 -12.03 34.70 16.00
C ALA A 93 -13.24 33.83 16.39
N ALA A 94 -12.98 32.59 16.80
CA ALA A 94 -14.01 31.60 17.04
C ALA A 94 -13.93 31.00 18.45
N THR A 95 -15.08 30.61 18.99
CA THR A 95 -15.14 29.77 20.19
C THR A 95 -14.55 28.39 19.94
N GLU A 96 -14.36 27.61 21.00
CA GLU A 96 -14.20 26.17 20.86
C GLU A 96 -15.46 25.51 20.25
N LYS A 97 -15.36 24.21 19.94
CA LYS A 97 -16.47 23.44 19.40
C LYS A 97 -17.60 23.35 20.42
N ILE A 98 -18.82 23.74 20.01
CA ILE A 98 -20.04 23.70 20.80
C ILE A 98 -20.96 22.63 20.23
N ALA A 99 -21.51 21.75 21.07
CA ALA A 99 -22.41 20.69 20.62
C ALA A 99 -23.80 21.23 20.20
N GLU A 100 -24.35 22.15 21.00
CA GLU A 100 -25.72 22.63 20.83
C GLU A 100 -25.80 23.96 20.06
N LYS A 101 -26.61 23.99 19.00
CA LYS A 101 -26.80 25.18 18.16
C LYS A 101 -27.25 26.40 18.96
N VAL A 102 -28.23 26.20 19.85
CA VAL A 102 -28.84 27.26 20.67
C VAL A 102 -27.78 27.93 21.55
N GLN A 103 -26.82 27.16 22.06
CA GLN A 103 -25.74 27.70 22.87
C GLN A 103 -24.80 28.59 22.05
N ALA A 104 -24.42 28.16 20.84
CA ALA A 104 -23.59 28.96 19.94
C ALA A 104 -24.31 30.24 19.49
N GLU A 105 -25.61 30.15 19.18
CA GLU A 105 -26.44 31.31 18.82
C GLU A 105 -26.60 32.29 20.00
N SER A 106 -26.77 31.77 21.22
CA SER A 106 -26.82 32.62 22.42
C SER A 106 -25.51 33.36 22.66
N ILE A 107 -24.35 32.71 22.44
CA ILE A 107 -23.04 33.35 22.57
C ILE A 107 -22.85 34.43 21.50
N ALA A 108 -23.21 34.14 20.25
CA ALA A 108 -23.14 35.11 19.16
C ALA A 108 -24.05 36.32 19.43
N ALA A 109 -25.33 36.10 19.76
CA ALA A 109 -26.27 37.19 20.08
C ALA A 109 -25.83 38.02 21.29
N ALA A 110 -25.24 37.39 22.31
CA ALA A 110 -24.69 38.08 23.46
C ALA A 110 -23.43 38.89 23.15
N SER A 111 -22.76 38.65 22.02
CA SER A 111 -21.52 39.32 21.59
C SER A 111 -21.74 40.37 20.49
N GLU A 112 -22.86 40.30 19.77
CA GLU A 112 -23.18 41.22 18.66
C GLU A 112 -23.15 42.69 19.07
N GLY A 113 -22.42 43.51 18.32
CA GLY A 113 -22.30 44.95 18.53
C GLY A 113 -21.53 45.36 19.78
N LYS A 114 -21.04 44.42 20.60
CA LYS A 114 -20.25 44.71 21.79
C LYS A 114 -18.79 45.00 21.46
N THR A 115 -18.06 45.44 22.47
CA THR A 115 -16.61 45.56 22.45
C THR A 115 -15.99 44.20 22.74
N ALA A 116 -15.07 43.76 21.87
CA ALA A 116 -14.18 42.64 22.15
C ALA A 116 -12.84 43.17 22.67
N THR A 117 -12.35 42.60 23.76
CA THR A 117 -11.07 42.98 24.37
C THR A 117 -10.10 41.82 24.28
N VAL A 118 -8.90 42.07 23.76
CA VAL A 118 -7.82 41.08 23.77
C VAL A 118 -7.38 40.84 25.21
N VAL A 119 -7.63 39.63 25.72
CA VAL A 119 -7.31 39.24 27.09
C VAL A 119 -6.01 38.45 27.19
N SER A 120 -5.56 37.84 26.10
CA SER A 120 -4.27 37.16 26.03
C SER A 120 -3.69 37.21 24.63
N VAL A 121 -2.38 37.41 24.53
CA VAL A 121 -1.62 37.22 23.29
C VAL A 121 -0.40 36.38 23.56
N THR A 122 -0.38 35.17 22.99
CA THR A 122 0.76 34.26 23.07
C THR A 122 1.49 34.24 21.73
N LYS A 123 2.79 34.57 21.74
CA LYS A 123 3.67 34.48 20.58
C LYS A 123 4.72 33.39 20.83
N GLU A 124 4.79 32.42 19.93
CA GLU A 124 5.75 31.32 20.02
C GLU A 124 6.54 31.20 18.74
N LYS A 125 7.87 31.29 18.84
CA LYS A 125 8.76 30.89 17.76
C LYS A 125 8.88 29.38 17.75
N LYS A 126 8.56 28.78 16.61
CA LYS A 126 8.60 27.33 16.38
C LYS A 126 9.57 27.03 15.25
N THR A 127 10.19 25.87 15.37
CA THR A 127 11.16 25.39 14.40
C THR A 127 10.78 23.98 13.96
N VAL A 128 10.72 23.75 12.65
CA VAL A 128 10.60 22.41 12.07
C VAL A 128 11.98 22.01 11.54
N GLN A 129 12.51 20.97 12.16
CA GLN A 129 13.78 20.39 11.77
C GLN A 129 13.71 19.81 10.34
N PRO A 130 14.81 19.87 9.58
CA PRO A 130 14.89 19.20 8.29
C PRO A 130 14.55 17.71 8.40
N PRO A 131 13.88 17.14 7.40
CA PRO A 131 13.55 15.73 7.40
C PRO A 131 14.80 14.87 7.31
N LYS A 132 14.70 13.58 7.65
CA LYS A 132 15.79 12.61 7.42
C LYS A 132 15.86 12.21 5.94
N LEU A 133 16.90 11.48 5.55
CA LEU A 133 17.02 10.91 4.20
C LEU A 133 15.98 9.82 3.95
N TYR A 134 15.87 9.39 2.69
CA TYR A 134 14.95 8.31 2.35
C TYR A 134 15.51 6.94 2.74
N ASP A 135 14.70 6.20 3.49
CA ASP A 135 14.63 4.75 3.33
C ASP A 135 13.65 4.40 2.19
N LEU A 136 13.50 3.11 1.87
CA LEU A 136 12.59 2.68 0.80
C LEU A 136 11.13 3.06 1.07
N THR A 137 10.65 2.89 2.31
CA THR A 137 9.22 3.09 2.61
C THR A 137 8.84 4.58 2.55
N THR A 138 9.69 5.46 3.07
CA THR A 138 9.49 6.91 3.02
C THR A 138 9.51 7.40 1.57
N LEU A 139 10.42 6.86 0.74
CA LEU A 139 10.43 7.15 -0.70
C LEU A 139 9.14 6.69 -1.39
N GLN A 140 8.66 5.47 -1.09
CA GLN A 140 7.40 4.94 -1.64
C GLN A 140 6.20 5.79 -1.25
N ARG A 141 6.14 6.24 0.01
CA ARG A 141 5.08 7.11 0.53
C ARG A 141 5.05 8.46 -0.18
N ASP A 142 6.20 9.11 -0.34
CA ASP A 142 6.26 10.39 -1.03
C ASP A 142 6.00 10.28 -2.53
N ALA A 143 6.54 9.25 -3.19
CA ALA A 143 6.23 8.97 -4.59
C ALA A 143 4.73 8.71 -4.81
N ASN A 144 4.05 8.05 -3.87
CA ASN A 144 2.59 7.88 -3.92
C ASN A 144 1.83 9.20 -3.73
N ARG A 145 2.22 9.98 -2.72
CA ARG A 145 1.57 11.26 -2.40
C ARG A 145 1.70 12.25 -3.55
N ILE A 146 2.93 12.43 -4.05
CA ILE A 146 3.32 13.45 -5.03
C ILE A 146 2.99 12.99 -6.46
N PHE A 147 3.39 11.78 -6.87
CA PHE A 147 3.26 11.32 -8.25
C PHE A 147 2.16 10.26 -8.47
N GLY A 148 1.56 9.73 -7.40
CA GLY A 148 0.57 8.66 -7.52
C GLY A 148 1.15 7.30 -7.88
N PHE A 149 2.47 7.12 -7.78
CA PHE A 149 3.10 5.82 -8.02
C PHE A 149 2.69 4.81 -6.94
N THR A 150 2.52 3.56 -7.36
CA THR A 150 2.42 2.43 -6.42
C THR A 150 3.77 2.17 -5.77
N ALA A 151 3.77 1.53 -4.60
CA ALA A 151 4.99 1.16 -3.88
C ALA A 151 5.89 0.27 -4.75
N LYS A 152 5.28 -0.60 -5.57
CA LYS A 152 5.99 -1.47 -6.51
C LYS A 152 6.64 -0.68 -7.64
N GLN A 153 5.91 0.23 -8.29
CA GLN A 153 6.50 1.10 -9.32
C GLN A 153 7.69 1.88 -8.79
N THR A 154 7.56 2.47 -7.60
CA THR A 154 8.68 3.18 -6.97
C THR A 154 9.88 2.26 -6.73
N LEU A 155 9.68 1.04 -6.23
CA LEU A 155 10.77 0.08 -6.06
C LEU A 155 11.43 -0.29 -7.39
N GLU A 156 10.64 -0.57 -8.43
CA GLU A 156 11.16 -0.92 -9.77
C GLU A 156 11.95 0.23 -10.40
N TYR A 157 11.46 1.46 -10.30
CA TYR A 157 12.18 2.65 -10.78
C TYR A 157 13.46 2.90 -9.99
N THR A 158 13.43 2.78 -8.66
CA THR A 158 14.63 2.96 -7.83
C THR A 158 15.66 1.86 -8.09
N GLN A 159 15.21 0.61 -8.30
CA GLN A 159 16.07 -0.50 -8.69
C GLN A 159 16.74 -0.26 -10.05
N SER A 160 16.00 0.22 -11.05
CA SER A 160 16.56 0.59 -12.36
C SER A 160 17.61 1.69 -12.23
N LEU A 161 17.35 2.73 -11.43
CA LEU A 161 18.32 3.80 -11.15
C LEU A 161 19.58 3.28 -10.45
N TYR A 162 19.45 2.34 -9.51
CA TYR A 162 20.58 1.72 -8.82
C TYR A 162 21.45 0.90 -9.79
N GLU A 163 20.84 0.15 -10.70
CA GLU A 163 21.55 -0.60 -11.76
C GLU A 163 22.26 0.32 -12.74
N LYS A 164 21.69 1.50 -13.01
CA LYS A 164 22.33 2.62 -13.72
C LYS A 164 23.34 3.40 -12.88
N LYS A 165 23.57 2.98 -11.62
CA LYS A 165 24.47 3.62 -10.64
C LYS A 165 24.10 5.04 -10.26
N LEU A 166 22.88 5.51 -10.56
CA LEU A 166 22.43 6.89 -10.29
C LEU A 166 22.00 7.12 -8.84
N VAL A 167 21.59 6.06 -8.14
CA VAL A 167 21.23 6.09 -6.72
C VAL A 167 21.91 4.95 -5.97
N THR A 168 21.96 5.07 -4.65
CA THR A 168 22.46 4.04 -3.74
C THR A 168 21.45 2.88 -3.59
N TYR A 169 21.83 1.83 -2.86
CA TYR A 169 21.04 0.60 -2.82
C TYR A 169 19.60 0.84 -2.33
N PRO A 170 18.56 0.39 -3.06
CA PRO A 170 17.19 0.84 -2.85
C PRO A 170 16.43 0.09 -1.76
N ARG A 171 16.91 -1.05 -1.27
CA ARG A 171 16.21 -1.87 -0.26
C ARG A 171 16.84 -1.68 1.11
N THR A 172 16.73 -0.44 1.60
CA THR A 172 17.25 -0.01 2.89
C THR A 172 16.11 0.46 3.81
N ASP A 173 16.25 0.22 5.10
CA ASP A 173 15.46 0.82 6.19
C ASP A 173 16.19 1.97 6.90
N SER A 174 17.44 2.27 6.50
CA SER A 174 18.20 3.38 7.07
C SER A 174 17.81 4.71 6.43
N GLN A 175 17.75 5.74 7.28
CA GLN A 175 17.59 7.15 6.89
C GLN A 175 18.88 7.97 7.16
N TYR A 176 20.00 7.28 7.36
CA TYR A 176 21.30 7.84 7.69
C TYR A 176 22.39 7.35 6.73
N LEU A 177 23.48 8.11 6.66
CA LEU A 177 24.74 7.75 6.02
C LEU A 177 25.76 7.37 7.09
N SER A 178 26.77 6.60 6.72
CA SER A 178 27.89 6.31 7.63
C SER A 178 28.82 7.51 7.74
N ASP A 179 29.52 7.62 8.86
CA ASP A 179 30.28 8.84 9.23
C ASP A 179 31.44 9.13 8.26
N ASP A 180 31.93 8.11 7.54
CA ASP A 180 32.96 8.22 6.50
C ASP A 180 32.44 8.81 5.18
N MET A 181 31.13 8.98 5.02
CA MET A 181 30.51 9.50 3.80
C MET A 181 30.39 11.04 3.77
N GLU A 182 30.97 11.78 4.72
CA GLU A 182 30.80 13.25 4.81
C GLU A 182 31.21 13.96 3.50
N ASP A 183 32.42 13.68 2.99
CA ASP A 183 32.92 14.26 1.75
C ASP A 183 32.12 13.80 0.52
N THR A 184 31.71 12.53 0.50
CA THR A 184 30.85 11.98 -0.56
C THR A 184 29.52 12.73 -0.62
N ALA A 185 28.87 12.96 0.53
CA ALA A 185 27.61 13.69 0.59
C ALA A 185 27.76 15.14 0.11
N ARG A 186 28.82 15.85 0.53
CA ARG A 186 29.12 17.22 0.05
C ARG A 186 29.29 17.27 -1.47
N ASN A 187 30.05 16.33 -2.03
CA ASN A 187 30.28 16.23 -3.47
C ASN A 187 28.99 15.93 -4.24
N VAL A 188 28.17 15.00 -3.74
CA VAL A 188 26.87 14.65 -4.35
C VAL A 188 25.91 15.83 -4.31
N ILE A 189 25.84 16.58 -3.20
CA ILE A 189 25.03 17.82 -3.11
C ILE A 189 25.47 18.82 -4.19
N GLY A 190 26.78 19.03 -4.34
CA GLY A 190 27.33 19.90 -5.39
C GLY A 190 26.99 19.42 -6.81
N ALA A 191 26.94 18.11 -7.04
CA ALA A 191 26.52 17.52 -8.31
C ALA A 191 25.01 17.68 -8.55
N VAL A 192 24.18 17.47 -7.52
CA VAL A 192 22.73 17.63 -7.57
C VAL A 192 22.33 19.05 -7.96
N TYR A 193 22.95 20.07 -7.34
CA TYR A 193 22.70 21.47 -7.69
C TYR A 193 22.95 21.79 -9.17
N LYS A 194 23.88 21.07 -9.82
CA LYS A 194 24.20 21.26 -11.25
C LYS A 194 23.30 20.46 -12.17
N ALA A 195 22.91 19.26 -11.76
CA ALA A 195 22.31 18.25 -12.64
C ALA A 195 20.78 18.29 -12.66
N ILE A 196 20.14 18.48 -11.50
CA ILE A 196 18.68 18.47 -11.36
C ILE A 196 18.26 19.79 -10.72
N LEU A 197 18.06 20.81 -11.54
CA LEU A 197 17.73 22.14 -11.05
C LEU A 197 16.29 22.19 -10.53
N PHE A 198 16.18 22.33 -9.20
CA PHE A 198 14.97 22.80 -8.53
C PHE A 198 15.12 24.28 -8.13
N GLU A 199 16.31 24.73 -7.77
CA GLU A 199 16.67 26.14 -7.45
C GLU A 199 18.20 26.31 -7.48
N GLU A 200 18.70 27.54 -7.64
CA GLU A 200 20.13 27.84 -7.44
C GLU A 200 20.53 27.68 -5.95
N PRO A 201 21.81 27.38 -5.63
CA PRO A 201 22.26 27.30 -4.25
C PRO A 201 21.90 28.58 -3.47
N SER A 202 21.22 28.43 -2.33
CA SER A 202 20.79 29.57 -1.49
C SER A 202 21.95 30.35 -0.84
N GLY A 203 23.19 29.95 -1.11
CA GLY A 203 24.41 30.47 -0.47
C GLY A 203 24.68 29.89 0.93
N ALA A 204 23.72 29.17 1.53
CA ALA A 204 23.91 28.50 2.82
C ALA A 204 24.69 27.18 2.64
N GLU A 205 25.65 26.92 3.54
CA GLU A 205 26.41 25.68 3.54
C GLU A 205 25.53 24.50 4.01
N PRO A 206 25.50 23.37 3.30
CA PRO A 206 24.72 22.21 3.73
C PRO A 206 25.28 21.59 5.02
N ASP A 207 24.41 21.33 5.99
CA ASP A 207 24.74 20.61 7.23
C ASP A 207 24.71 19.08 7.00
N VAL A 208 25.76 18.57 6.38
CA VAL A 208 25.89 17.13 6.07
C VAL A 208 26.01 16.25 7.31
N ARG A 209 26.55 16.76 8.42
CA ARG A 209 26.73 15.98 9.66
C ARG A 209 25.40 15.54 10.26
N ARG A 210 24.34 16.29 9.99
CA ARG A 210 22.97 15.95 10.42
C ARG A 210 22.49 14.58 9.92
N VAL A 211 22.98 14.13 8.78
CA VAL A 211 22.57 12.86 8.17
C VAL A 211 23.60 11.74 8.36
N MET A 212 24.69 12.00 9.09
CA MET A 212 25.73 11.01 9.43
C MET A 212 25.41 10.37 10.79
N ASP A 213 25.26 9.05 10.82
CA ASP A 213 25.14 8.29 12.07
C ASP A 213 25.40 6.80 11.79
N SER A 214 26.66 6.36 11.85
CA SER A 214 27.01 4.95 11.58
C SER A 214 26.28 3.94 12.47
N LYS A 215 25.83 4.35 13.67
CA LYS A 215 25.08 3.47 14.59
C LYS A 215 23.64 3.23 14.14
N LYS A 216 23.10 4.09 13.28
CA LYS A 216 21.76 3.97 12.71
C LYS A 216 21.76 3.52 11.26
N VAL A 217 22.92 3.18 10.72
CA VAL A 217 23.06 2.47 9.46
C VAL A 217 22.93 0.97 9.74
N THR A 218 22.01 0.32 9.03
CA THR A 218 21.82 -1.14 9.09
C THR A 218 22.75 -1.81 8.07
N ASP A 219 22.30 -2.83 7.34
CA ASP A 219 23.06 -3.45 6.24
C ASP A 219 23.36 -2.45 5.11
N HIS A 220 22.53 -1.42 4.98
CA HIS A 220 22.63 -0.40 3.93
C HIS A 220 22.34 0.99 4.50
N HIS A 221 23.04 2.00 4.00
CA HIS A 221 22.73 3.41 4.29
C HIS A 221 21.52 3.90 3.49
N ALA A 222 21.13 5.16 3.69
CA ALA A 222 19.99 5.79 3.02
C ALA A 222 20.11 5.87 1.49
N ILE A 223 18.95 6.04 0.84
CA ILE A 223 18.80 6.25 -0.60
C ILE A 223 19.14 7.70 -0.93
N ILE A 224 20.28 7.91 -1.61
CA ILE A 224 20.73 9.19 -2.13
C ILE A 224 21.20 9.03 -3.59
N PRO A 225 21.27 10.12 -4.38
CA PRO A 225 21.99 10.09 -5.65
C PRO A 225 23.48 9.75 -5.45
N THR A 226 24.14 9.28 -6.50
CA THR A 226 25.60 9.10 -6.52
C THR A 226 26.27 10.20 -7.34
N MET A 227 27.60 10.21 -7.37
CA MET A 227 28.37 11.11 -8.27
C MET A 227 28.14 10.84 -9.76
N GLU A 228 27.53 9.72 -10.13
CA GLU A 228 27.21 9.41 -11.53
C GLU A 228 26.21 10.40 -12.12
N ILE A 229 25.40 11.06 -11.28
CA ILE A 229 24.45 12.11 -11.69
C ILE A 229 25.13 13.29 -12.42
N ALA A 230 26.41 13.55 -12.15
CA ALA A 230 27.17 14.61 -12.81
C ALA A 230 27.69 14.23 -14.21
N LYS A 231 27.70 12.93 -14.52
CA LYS A 231 28.26 12.37 -15.76
C LYS A 231 27.19 11.85 -16.70
N ALA A 232 26.10 11.33 -16.15
CA ALA A 232 25.03 10.73 -16.91
C ALA A 232 24.25 11.76 -17.73
N ASP A 233 23.82 11.35 -18.92
CA ASP A 233 22.85 12.12 -19.71
C ASP A 233 21.44 11.90 -19.13
N LEU A 234 21.04 12.79 -18.22
CA LEU A 234 19.75 12.71 -17.54
C LEU A 234 18.55 12.85 -18.49
N ALA A 235 18.73 13.39 -19.70
CA ALA A 235 17.66 13.45 -20.69
C ALA A 235 17.25 12.05 -21.22
N THR A 236 18.12 11.05 -21.06
CA THR A 236 17.85 9.66 -21.44
C THR A 236 17.16 8.85 -20.33
N VAL A 237 17.05 9.41 -19.12
CA VAL A 237 16.40 8.74 -17.99
C VAL A 237 14.88 8.79 -18.18
N PRO A 238 14.18 7.64 -18.22
CA PRO A 238 12.73 7.60 -18.36
C PRO A 238 12.00 8.44 -17.29
N GLU A 239 10.88 9.05 -17.65
CA GLU A 239 10.16 10.02 -16.80
C GLU A 239 9.86 9.49 -15.39
N GLY A 240 9.41 8.24 -15.28
CA GLY A 240 9.12 7.61 -13.98
C GLY A 240 10.34 7.48 -13.08
N GLU A 241 11.48 7.11 -13.66
CA GLU A 241 12.77 7.04 -12.97
C GLU A 241 13.27 8.44 -12.63
N MET A 242 13.17 9.40 -13.56
CA MET A 242 13.62 10.77 -13.34
C MET A 242 12.87 11.43 -12.18
N ARG A 243 11.57 11.15 -12.01
CA ARG A 243 10.76 11.57 -10.87
C ARG A 243 11.27 11.00 -9.54
N ILE A 244 11.68 9.73 -9.51
CA ILE A 244 12.27 9.10 -8.32
C ILE A 244 13.66 9.67 -8.01
N LEU A 245 14.50 9.82 -9.03
CA LEU A 245 15.82 10.44 -8.87
C LEU A 245 15.70 11.87 -8.35
N SER A 246 14.73 12.63 -8.86
CA SER A 246 14.39 13.98 -8.40
C SER A 246 13.94 14.02 -6.95
N LEU A 247 13.13 13.05 -6.51
CA LEU A 247 12.77 12.91 -5.10
C LEU A 247 14.01 12.68 -4.24
N ALA A 248 14.86 11.71 -4.59
CA ALA A 248 16.06 11.39 -3.82
C ALA A 248 17.02 12.58 -3.73
N ALA A 249 17.23 13.27 -4.86
CA ALA A 249 18.04 14.48 -4.94
C ALA A 249 17.46 15.62 -4.07
N ASN A 250 16.16 15.91 -4.21
CA ASN A 250 15.49 16.94 -3.42
C ASN A 250 15.51 16.62 -1.92
N ARG A 251 15.30 15.37 -1.54
CA ARG A 251 15.34 14.91 -0.15
C ARG A 251 16.73 15.09 0.47
N LEU A 252 17.79 14.84 -0.29
CA LEU A 252 19.16 15.11 0.16
C LEU A 252 19.35 16.60 0.49
N LEU A 253 18.93 17.49 -0.42
CA LEU A 253 18.99 18.94 -0.19
C LEU A 253 18.14 19.37 1.00
N CYS A 254 16.91 18.84 1.13
CA CYS A 254 16.05 19.08 2.28
C CYS A 254 16.74 18.65 3.57
N ALA A 255 17.27 17.43 3.63
CA ALA A 255 17.80 16.84 4.86
C ALA A 255 19.06 17.55 5.39
N THR A 256 19.83 18.20 4.52
CA THR A 256 21.02 19.00 4.87
C THR A 256 20.75 20.51 4.86
N GLY A 257 19.52 20.93 4.60
CA GLY A 257 19.12 22.33 4.53
C GLY A 257 18.91 22.98 5.90
N GLU A 258 18.73 24.30 5.92
CA GLU A 258 18.41 25.03 7.15
C GLU A 258 17.03 24.69 7.69
N LYS A 259 16.83 24.88 9.00
CA LYS A 259 15.54 24.62 9.66
C LYS A 259 14.46 25.59 9.13
N HIS A 260 13.21 25.12 9.10
CA HIS A 260 12.06 25.99 8.85
C HIS A 260 11.66 26.67 10.16
N GLU A 261 11.63 28.00 10.19
CA GLU A 261 11.29 28.79 11.39
C GLU A 261 10.07 29.65 11.12
N TYR A 262 9.12 29.62 12.05
CA TYR A 262 7.89 30.40 11.97
C TYR A 262 7.45 30.85 13.35
N GLU A 263 6.74 31.98 13.39
CA GLU A 263 6.07 32.44 14.59
C GLU A 263 4.59 32.06 14.51
N THR A 264 4.06 31.49 15.59
CA THR A 264 2.62 31.37 15.80
C THR A 264 2.16 32.41 16.79
N VAL A 265 1.15 33.19 16.42
CA VAL A 265 0.47 34.12 17.30
C VAL A 265 -0.90 33.55 17.59
N ARG A 266 -1.22 33.32 18.86
CA ARG A 266 -2.57 32.97 19.32
C ARG A 266 -3.06 34.10 20.21
N ALA A 267 -4.23 34.64 19.89
CA ALA A 267 -4.89 35.65 20.71
C ALA A 267 -6.25 35.15 21.17
N GLU A 268 -6.61 35.52 22.40
CA GLU A 268 -7.91 35.27 22.99
C GLU A 268 -8.59 36.61 23.28
N LEU A 269 -9.84 36.73 22.87
CA LEU A 269 -10.66 37.92 23.00
C LEU A 269 -11.86 37.59 23.88
N ASP A 270 -12.08 38.40 24.92
CA ASP A 270 -13.34 38.39 25.65
C ASP A 270 -14.33 39.32 24.92
N CYS A 271 -15.52 38.81 24.64
CA CYS A 271 -16.63 39.62 24.17
C CYS A 271 -17.91 39.15 24.86
N GLY A 272 -18.52 40.04 25.64
CA GLY A 272 -19.77 39.74 26.34
C GLY A 272 -19.65 38.60 27.36
N GLY A 273 -18.45 38.34 27.91
CA GLY A 273 -18.17 37.25 28.85
C GLY A 273 -17.87 35.89 28.21
N ALA A 274 -17.78 35.82 26.88
CA ALA A 274 -17.38 34.63 26.14
C ALA A 274 -15.98 34.83 25.52
N VAL A 275 -15.19 33.75 25.49
CA VAL A 275 -13.83 33.78 24.94
C VAL A 275 -13.82 33.26 23.50
N PHE A 276 -13.22 34.05 22.62
CA PHE A 276 -12.99 33.73 21.21
C PHE A 276 -11.50 33.67 20.93
N SER A 277 -11.06 32.67 20.17
CA SER A 277 -9.66 32.45 19.84
C SER A 277 -9.39 32.68 18.36
N VAL A 278 -8.24 33.28 18.06
CA VAL A 278 -7.72 33.41 16.70
C VAL A 278 -6.24 33.08 16.69
N SER A 279 -5.79 32.39 15.64
CA SER A 279 -4.38 32.04 15.47
C SER A 279 -3.89 32.44 14.08
N GLY A 280 -2.67 32.95 14.02
CA GLY A 280 -1.95 33.19 12.78
C GLY A 280 -0.56 32.59 12.80
N LYS A 281 -0.02 32.42 11.61
CA LYS A 281 1.33 31.93 11.37
C LYS A 281 2.08 32.90 10.46
N SER A 282 3.33 33.17 10.78
CA SER A 282 4.22 33.98 9.95
C SER A 282 5.55 33.27 9.81
N VAL A 283 5.94 32.94 8.58
CA VAL A 283 7.23 32.32 8.29
C VAL A 283 8.34 33.35 8.52
N ILE A 284 9.30 33.01 9.37
CA ILE A 284 10.51 33.81 9.63
C ILE A 284 11.59 33.38 8.64
N ARG A 285 11.77 32.06 8.47
CA ARG A 285 12.73 31.45 7.56
C ARG A 285 12.12 30.20 6.96
N ASN A 286 12.06 30.12 5.63
CA ASN A 286 11.43 28.95 5.00
C ASN A 286 12.33 27.71 5.05
N GLY A 287 13.65 27.88 4.89
CA GLY A 287 14.65 26.83 5.10
C GLY A 287 14.49 25.68 4.12
N TRP A 288 14.65 24.44 4.58
CA TRP A 288 14.53 23.23 3.75
C TRP A 288 13.20 23.11 2.98
N LYS A 289 12.14 23.82 3.39
CA LYS A 289 10.86 23.86 2.66
C LYS A 289 10.96 24.55 1.30
N ASP A 290 11.98 25.39 1.06
CA ASP A 290 12.22 25.99 -0.25
C ASP A 290 12.48 24.91 -1.31
N PHE A 291 13.30 23.91 -0.97
CA PHE A 291 13.55 22.75 -1.84
C PHE A 291 12.27 21.94 -2.12
N GLU A 292 11.42 21.69 -1.12
CA GLU A 292 10.14 20.99 -1.35
C GLU A 292 9.22 21.80 -2.28
N ALA A 293 9.13 23.11 -2.07
CA ALA A 293 8.33 23.99 -2.90
C ALA A 293 8.83 24.00 -4.35
N ALA A 294 10.15 24.01 -4.53
CA ALA A 294 10.80 23.95 -5.82
C ALA A 294 10.50 22.65 -6.58
N LEU A 295 10.60 21.49 -5.93
CA LEU A 295 10.21 20.20 -6.51
C LEU A 295 8.74 20.21 -6.96
N LYS A 296 7.84 20.70 -6.10
CA LYS A 296 6.40 20.76 -6.39
C LYS A 296 6.10 21.66 -7.59
N ARG A 297 6.76 22.81 -7.71
CA ARG A 297 6.65 23.72 -8.87
C ARG A 297 7.13 23.05 -10.15
N SER A 298 8.30 22.41 -10.13
CA SER A 298 8.88 21.76 -11.33
C SER A 298 7.99 20.65 -11.88
N TYR A 299 7.31 19.89 -11.02
CA TYR A 299 6.42 18.82 -11.43
C TYR A 299 4.92 19.18 -11.48
N LYS A 300 4.57 20.44 -11.23
CA LYS A 300 3.17 20.94 -11.21
C LYS A 300 2.25 20.08 -10.32
N THR A 301 2.78 19.57 -9.22
CA THR A 301 2.01 18.75 -8.28
C THR A 301 1.13 19.68 -7.43
N THR A 302 -0.13 19.34 -7.25
CA THR A 302 -1.11 20.18 -6.56
C THR A 302 -0.61 20.64 -5.19
N GLU A 303 -0.80 21.92 -4.89
CA GLU A 303 -0.69 22.45 -3.54
C GLU A 303 -1.64 21.64 -2.64
N ASP A 304 -1.09 21.01 -1.61
CA ASP A 304 -1.90 20.82 -0.41
C ASP A 304 -2.39 22.23 -0.06
N LYS A 305 -3.71 22.41 0.01
CA LYS A 305 -4.29 23.61 0.62
C LYS A 305 -3.88 23.60 2.09
N GLU A 306 -2.62 23.89 2.40
CA GLU A 306 -2.27 24.42 3.70
C GLU A 306 -3.25 25.57 3.89
N LYS A 307 -4.03 25.51 4.98
CA LYS A 307 -4.90 26.63 5.36
C LYS A 307 -4.03 27.86 5.22
N GLU A 308 -4.44 28.82 4.38
CA GLU A 308 -3.67 30.05 4.16
C GLU A 308 -3.12 30.51 5.51
N ASP A 309 -1.79 30.50 5.64
CA ASP A 309 -1.11 30.94 6.86
C ASP A 309 -1.35 32.45 6.97
N ARG A 310 -2.51 32.82 7.53
CA ARG A 310 -2.89 34.21 7.68
C ARG A 310 -2.05 34.81 8.79
N LYS A 311 -1.26 35.80 8.42
CA LYS A 311 -0.59 36.68 9.36
C LYS A 311 -1.65 37.50 10.09
N LEU A 312 -1.67 37.42 11.41
CA LEU A 312 -2.52 38.29 12.22
C LEU A 312 -1.95 39.71 12.26
N PRO A 313 -2.80 40.73 12.44
CA PRO A 313 -2.34 42.08 12.77
C PRO A 313 -1.56 42.06 14.11
N GLU A 314 -0.85 43.15 14.41
CA GLU A 314 -0.22 43.30 15.72
C GLU A 314 -1.28 43.45 16.80
N LEU A 315 -1.28 42.54 17.76
CA LEU A 315 -2.20 42.51 18.90
C LEU A 315 -1.42 42.70 20.20
N SER A 316 -2.06 43.38 21.15
CA SER A 316 -1.56 43.58 22.52
C SER A 316 -2.70 43.33 23.50
N GLU A 317 -2.38 42.84 24.70
CA GLU A 317 -3.38 42.70 25.76
C GLU A 317 -3.99 44.06 26.11
N GLY A 318 -5.30 44.07 26.34
CA GLY A 318 -6.09 45.29 26.54
C GLY A 318 -6.50 46.02 25.25
N MET A 319 -6.04 45.59 24.07
CA MET A 319 -6.52 46.12 22.80
C MET A 319 -8.02 45.84 22.64
N VAL A 320 -8.77 46.85 22.17
CA VAL A 320 -10.23 46.78 22.05
C VAL A 320 -10.69 46.92 20.60
N PHE A 321 -11.76 46.20 20.27
CA PHE A 321 -12.45 46.27 18.98
C PHE A 321 -13.94 46.51 19.22
N GLU A 322 -14.45 47.66 18.78
CA GLU A 322 -15.85 48.03 18.97
C GLU A 322 -16.76 47.53 17.84
N GLY A 323 -18.04 47.32 18.15
CA GLY A 323 -19.06 47.01 17.15
C GLY A 323 -18.79 45.71 16.40
N VAL A 324 -18.34 44.66 17.11
CA VAL A 324 -18.02 43.39 16.48
C VAL A 324 -19.27 42.77 15.84
N ARG A 325 -19.10 42.16 14.68
CA ARG A 325 -20.16 41.38 14.03
C ARG A 325 -19.99 39.92 14.38
N THR A 326 -21.09 39.20 14.51
CA THR A 326 -21.06 37.78 14.85
C THR A 326 -21.61 36.91 13.74
N ASN A 327 -21.20 35.65 13.77
CA ASN A 327 -21.74 34.61 12.91
C ASN A 327 -21.70 33.27 13.66
N VAL A 328 -22.57 32.34 13.30
CA VAL A 328 -22.51 30.96 13.76
C VAL A 328 -22.28 30.07 12.55
N THR A 329 -21.23 29.27 12.61
CA THR A 329 -20.96 28.28 11.57
C THR A 329 -21.34 26.89 12.07
N GLU A 330 -22.00 26.14 11.19
CA GLU A 330 -22.30 24.73 11.41
C GLU A 330 -21.25 23.88 10.71
N HIS A 331 -20.73 22.91 11.45
CA HIS A 331 -19.77 21.95 11.00
C HIS A 331 -20.19 20.54 11.37
N PHE A 332 -19.51 19.57 10.80
CA PHE A 332 -19.80 18.18 11.06
C PHE A 332 -18.52 17.38 11.22
N THR A 333 -18.55 16.44 12.16
CA THR A 333 -17.51 15.42 12.26
C THR A 333 -17.40 14.65 10.94
N GLN A 334 -16.18 14.21 10.61
CA GLN A 334 -15.89 13.50 9.37
C GLN A 334 -15.41 12.08 9.67
N PRO A 335 -15.80 11.07 8.88
CA PRO A 335 -15.23 9.73 9.03
C PRO A 335 -13.72 9.76 8.77
N PRO A 336 -12.97 8.76 9.26
CA PRO A 336 -11.58 8.61 8.87
C PRO A 336 -11.48 8.47 7.33
N LYS A 337 -10.45 9.03 6.72
CA LYS A 337 -10.24 8.86 5.27
C LYS A 337 -9.94 7.40 4.95
N HIS A 338 -10.39 6.92 3.78
CA HIS A 338 -9.90 5.63 3.25
C HIS A 338 -8.38 5.64 3.17
N PHE A 339 -7.78 4.46 3.28
CA PHE A 339 -6.34 4.32 3.06
C PHE A 339 -5.99 4.67 1.61
N THR A 340 -4.89 5.38 1.45
CA THR A 340 -4.07 5.43 0.24
C THR A 340 -2.93 4.44 0.39
N GLU A 341 -2.14 4.21 -0.66
CA GLU A 341 -0.95 3.36 -0.53
C GLU A 341 0.08 3.97 0.45
N ASP A 342 0.26 5.30 0.44
CA ASP A 342 1.06 6.01 1.46
C ASP A 342 0.58 5.74 2.89
N SER A 343 -0.70 6.03 3.17
CA SER A 343 -1.22 5.88 4.53
C SER A 343 -1.32 4.42 4.96
N LEU A 344 -1.47 3.47 4.02
CA LEU A 344 -1.40 2.04 4.30
C LEU A 344 0.04 1.62 4.64
N LEU A 345 1.05 2.05 3.88
CA LEU A 345 2.46 1.79 4.19
C LEU A 345 2.84 2.35 5.56
N SER A 346 2.43 3.59 5.86
CA SER A 346 2.64 4.20 7.18
C SER A 346 1.97 3.43 8.32
N ALA A 347 0.80 2.85 8.05
CA ALA A 347 0.10 2.04 9.04
C ALA A 347 0.78 0.67 9.20
N MET A 348 1.24 0.05 8.11
CA MET A 348 2.02 -1.19 8.15
C MET A 348 3.32 -1.01 8.93
N GLU A 349 4.02 0.11 8.79
CA GLU A 349 5.25 0.41 9.57
C GLU A 349 5.02 0.49 11.08
N ARG A 350 3.84 0.94 11.50
CA ARG A 350 3.51 1.18 12.92
C ARG A 350 2.65 0.08 13.53
N ALA A 351 2.22 -0.89 12.74
CA ALA A 351 1.32 -1.93 13.19
C ALA A 351 1.95 -2.74 14.33
N GLY A 352 1.19 -2.92 15.42
CA GLY A 352 1.65 -3.59 16.64
C GLY A 352 2.52 -2.72 17.57
N ALA A 353 2.87 -1.49 17.20
CA ALA A 353 3.75 -0.66 18.03
C ALA A 353 3.16 -0.22 19.37
N GLU A 354 1.83 -0.15 19.49
CA GLU A 354 1.12 0.26 20.71
C GLU A 354 1.08 -0.84 21.79
N ASP A 355 1.15 -2.10 21.37
CA ASP A 355 1.10 -3.29 22.23
C ASP A 355 2.51 -3.83 22.58
N MET A 356 3.56 -3.14 22.12
CA MET A 356 4.96 -3.56 22.27
C MET A 356 5.74 -2.60 23.17
N GLY A 357 6.57 -3.16 24.04
CA GLY A 357 7.55 -2.40 24.81
C GLY A 357 8.54 -1.63 23.92
N ASP A 358 9.18 -0.61 24.48
CA ASP A 358 10.16 0.22 23.77
C ASP A 358 11.40 -0.59 23.30
N ASP A 359 11.66 -1.75 23.91
CA ASP A 359 12.80 -2.64 23.63
C ASP A 359 12.65 -3.49 22.35
N VAL A 360 11.51 -3.41 21.66
CA VAL A 360 11.27 -4.15 20.41
C VAL A 360 11.98 -3.47 19.23
N GLU A 361 13.08 -4.06 18.76
CA GLU A 361 13.93 -3.53 17.67
C GLU A 361 13.22 -3.46 16.30
N ARG A 362 12.29 -4.38 16.00
CA ARG A 362 11.54 -4.40 14.73
C ARG A 362 10.04 -4.34 14.96
N LYS A 363 9.46 -3.18 14.64
CA LYS A 363 8.01 -2.93 14.67
C LYS A 363 7.43 -2.95 13.25
N GLY A 364 6.15 -3.29 13.13
CA GLY A 364 5.41 -3.23 11.87
C GLY A 364 5.27 -4.54 11.09
N LEU A 365 4.42 -4.48 10.06
CA LEU A 365 4.09 -5.57 9.15
C LEU A 365 5.02 -5.60 7.93
N GLY A 366 5.82 -6.66 7.86
CA GLY A 366 6.75 -6.90 6.75
C GLY A 366 7.95 -5.95 6.74
N THR A 367 8.95 -6.30 5.94
CA THR A 367 10.16 -5.49 5.70
C THR A 367 9.93 -4.51 4.55
N PRO A 368 10.68 -3.40 4.44
CA PRO A 368 10.53 -2.46 3.33
C PRO A 368 10.53 -3.12 1.94
N ALA A 369 11.33 -4.17 1.76
CA ALA A 369 11.42 -4.92 0.51
C ALA A 369 10.17 -5.75 0.16
N THR A 370 9.31 -6.07 1.13
CA THR A 370 8.18 -7.01 0.95
C THR A 370 6.80 -6.35 0.96
N ARG A 371 6.67 -5.15 1.54
CA ARG A 371 5.37 -4.46 1.68
C ARG A 371 4.70 -4.18 0.33
N ALA A 372 5.48 -3.71 -0.65
CA ALA A 372 4.99 -3.47 -2.00
C ALA A 372 4.38 -4.73 -2.64
N ASP A 373 5.09 -5.85 -2.56
CA ASP A 373 4.62 -7.13 -3.11
C ASP A 373 3.38 -7.67 -2.39
N VAL A 374 3.26 -7.43 -1.08
CA VAL A 374 2.06 -7.81 -0.31
C VAL A 374 0.85 -7.01 -0.80
N ILE A 375 0.98 -5.70 -0.95
CA ILE A 375 -0.08 -4.82 -1.45
C ILE A 375 -0.50 -5.25 -2.87
N GLU A 376 0.48 -5.48 -3.74
CA GLU A 376 0.22 -5.92 -5.12
C GLU A 376 -0.47 -7.29 -5.19
N LYS A 377 -0.11 -8.23 -4.32
CA LYS A 377 -0.80 -9.54 -4.24
C LYS A 377 -2.25 -9.37 -3.82
N LEU A 378 -2.53 -8.56 -2.81
CA LEU A 378 -3.91 -8.30 -2.35
C LEU A 378 -4.78 -7.72 -3.47
N VAL A 379 -4.21 -6.82 -4.27
CA VAL A 379 -4.89 -6.24 -5.45
C VAL A 379 -5.06 -7.28 -6.56
N LYS A 380 -3.99 -7.99 -6.92
CA LYS A 380 -4.00 -9.00 -7.98
C LYS A 380 -4.95 -10.17 -7.70
N ASP A 381 -5.03 -10.60 -6.44
CA ASP A 381 -5.90 -11.69 -6.02
C ASP A 381 -7.36 -11.23 -5.81
N GLY A 382 -7.63 -9.92 -5.97
CA GLY A 382 -8.97 -9.33 -5.96
C GLY A 382 -9.60 -9.21 -4.58
N PHE A 383 -8.79 -9.12 -3.53
CA PHE A 383 -9.26 -8.81 -2.16
C PHE A 383 -9.24 -7.32 -1.86
N VAL A 384 -8.46 -6.56 -2.63
CA VAL A 384 -8.38 -5.10 -2.56
C VAL A 384 -8.51 -4.55 -3.97
N LYS A 385 -9.12 -3.37 -4.11
CA LYS A 385 -9.16 -2.62 -5.36
C LYS A 385 -8.57 -1.23 -5.16
N ARG A 386 -7.96 -0.72 -6.23
CA ARG A 386 -7.55 0.69 -6.32
C ARG A 386 -8.67 1.48 -6.96
N GLU A 387 -9.15 2.51 -6.26
CA GLU A 387 -10.11 3.46 -6.78
C GLU A 387 -9.53 4.87 -6.65
N LYS A 388 -9.10 5.44 -7.78
CA LYS A 388 -8.24 6.64 -7.79
C LYS A 388 -6.98 6.38 -6.93
N LYS A 389 -6.74 7.18 -5.88
CA LYS A 389 -5.63 7.00 -4.92
C LYS A 389 -6.01 6.11 -3.73
N GLN A 390 -7.25 5.65 -3.62
CA GLN A 390 -7.76 4.91 -2.46
C GLN A 390 -7.58 3.40 -2.63
N MET A 391 -7.26 2.73 -1.53
CA MET A 391 -7.16 1.29 -1.36
C MET A 391 -8.41 0.82 -0.62
N LEU A 392 -9.29 0.11 -1.31
CA LEU A 392 -10.59 -0.32 -0.77
C LEU A 392 -10.64 -1.85 -0.70
N PRO A 393 -11.05 -2.46 0.43
CA PRO A 393 -11.31 -3.90 0.45
C PRO A 393 -12.49 -4.22 -0.49
N THR A 394 -12.40 -5.34 -1.21
CA THR A 394 -13.53 -5.86 -2.00
C THR A 394 -14.49 -6.62 -1.09
N GLU A 395 -15.68 -6.98 -1.58
CA GLU A 395 -16.60 -7.85 -0.84
C GLU A 395 -15.92 -9.19 -0.46
N ASP A 396 -15.14 -9.77 -1.38
CA ASP A 396 -14.34 -10.96 -1.08
C ASP A 396 -13.29 -10.69 0.00
N GLY A 397 -12.67 -9.51 0.02
CA GLY A 397 -11.72 -9.11 1.05
C GLY A 397 -12.37 -9.03 2.44
N VAL A 398 -13.53 -8.39 2.52
CA VAL A 398 -14.32 -8.30 3.76
C VAL A 398 -14.75 -9.68 4.24
N LYS A 399 -15.30 -10.52 3.34
CA LYS A 399 -15.69 -11.89 3.67
C LYS A 399 -14.49 -12.71 4.16
N LEU A 400 -13.32 -12.58 3.53
CA LEU A 400 -12.11 -13.28 3.94
C LEU A 400 -11.73 -12.92 5.38
N ILE A 401 -11.67 -11.64 5.71
CA ILE A 401 -11.36 -11.18 7.07
C ILE A 401 -12.43 -11.61 8.09
N THR A 402 -13.69 -11.69 7.66
CA THR A 402 -14.80 -12.15 8.52
C THR A 402 -14.63 -13.61 8.92
N VAL A 403 -14.19 -14.47 8.00
CA VAL A 403 -14.09 -15.93 8.24
C VAL A 403 -12.76 -16.37 8.85
N LEU A 404 -11.74 -15.52 8.77
CA LEU A 404 -10.42 -15.85 9.30
C LEU A 404 -10.34 -15.65 10.83
N PRO A 405 -9.59 -16.53 11.53
CA PRO A 405 -9.35 -16.42 12.97
C PRO A 405 -8.64 -15.12 13.36
N ASP A 406 -8.93 -14.58 14.55
CA ASP A 406 -8.29 -13.34 15.05
C ASP A 406 -6.77 -13.44 15.11
N VAL A 407 -6.24 -14.61 15.50
CA VAL A 407 -4.81 -14.84 15.59
C VAL A 407 -4.06 -14.60 14.26
N VAL A 408 -4.63 -14.98 13.11
CA VAL A 408 -3.99 -14.76 11.80
C VAL A 408 -4.24 -13.36 11.21
N LYS A 409 -5.19 -12.61 11.78
CA LYS A 409 -5.48 -11.21 11.44
C LYS A 409 -4.66 -10.23 12.26
N SER A 410 -4.05 -10.69 13.36
CA SER A 410 -3.37 -9.84 14.32
C SER A 410 -1.99 -9.39 13.82
N PRO A 411 -1.72 -8.06 13.79
CA PRO A 411 -0.36 -7.56 13.60
C PRO A 411 0.60 -7.96 14.72
N GLN A 412 0.10 -8.18 15.94
CA GLN A 412 0.92 -8.59 17.08
C GLN A 412 1.64 -9.91 16.80
N LEU A 413 0.92 -10.93 16.30
CA LEU A 413 1.53 -12.21 15.94
C LEU A 413 2.68 -12.04 14.95
N THR A 414 2.51 -11.13 13.98
CA THR A 414 3.54 -10.87 12.97
C THR A 414 4.82 -10.35 13.60
N ALA A 415 4.70 -9.44 14.55
CA ALA A 415 5.83 -8.81 15.19
C ALA A 415 6.47 -9.68 16.27
N ASP A 416 5.69 -10.48 17.01
CA ASP A 416 6.23 -11.52 17.90
C ASP A 416 7.18 -12.44 17.12
N TRP A 417 6.81 -12.79 15.89
CA TRP A 417 7.67 -13.58 15.01
C TRP A 417 8.91 -12.82 14.53
N GLU A 418 8.78 -11.54 14.15
CA GLU A 418 9.96 -10.74 13.76
C GLU A 418 10.96 -10.57 14.91
N ASN A 419 10.45 -10.47 16.14
CA ASN A 419 11.27 -10.44 17.35
C ASN A 419 11.96 -11.79 17.57
N ALA A 420 11.22 -12.89 17.53
CA ALA A 420 11.81 -14.22 17.65
C ALA A 420 12.86 -14.49 16.56
N LEU A 421 12.61 -14.08 15.31
CA LEU A 421 13.56 -14.20 14.21
C LEU A 421 14.81 -13.32 14.40
N THR A 422 14.68 -12.15 15.01
CA THR A 422 15.81 -11.30 15.39
C THR A 422 16.65 -11.97 16.46
N LEU A 423 16.03 -12.57 17.48
CA LEU A 423 16.74 -13.33 18.51
C LEU A 423 17.44 -14.57 17.91
N VAL A 424 16.82 -15.26 16.94
CA VAL A 424 17.49 -16.33 16.18
C VAL A 424 18.72 -15.79 15.44
N ALA A 425 18.62 -14.62 14.81
CA ALA A 425 19.75 -14.01 14.09
C ALA A 425 20.90 -13.61 15.02
N LYS A 426 20.59 -13.24 16.27
CA LYS A 426 21.58 -12.98 17.33
C LYS A 426 22.13 -14.24 18.00
N GLY A 427 21.55 -15.41 17.73
CA GLY A 427 21.89 -16.67 18.41
C GLY A 427 21.32 -16.78 19.83
N GLU A 428 20.39 -15.89 20.20
CA GLU A 428 19.78 -15.80 21.54
C GLU A 428 18.48 -16.63 21.65
N TYR A 429 17.96 -17.14 20.53
CA TYR A 429 16.77 -18.00 20.51
C TYR A 429 16.98 -19.22 19.58
N PRO A 430 16.70 -20.46 20.02
CA PRO A 430 16.90 -21.64 19.18
C PRO A 430 15.95 -21.69 17.99
N MET A 431 16.50 -21.94 16.79
CA MET A 431 15.73 -22.17 15.56
C MET A 431 14.63 -23.23 15.73
N GLN A 432 14.94 -24.33 16.42
CA GLN A 432 13.98 -25.43 16.59
C GLN A 432 12.77 -25.01 17.43
N ALA A 433 13.00 -24.29 18.53
CA ALA A 433 11.93 -23.79 19.40
C ALA A 433 11.00 -22.82 18.64
N PHE A 434 11.56 -21.96 17.78
CA PHE A 434 10.75 -21.13 16.89
C PHE A 434 9.86 -21.98 15.97
N MET A 435 10.46 -22.93 15.25
CA MET A 435 9.74 -23.76 14.27
C MET A 435 8.70 -24.69 14.89
N ASP A 436 8.93 -25.17 16.11
CA ASP A 436 7.96 -25.97 16.87
C ASP A 436 6.70 -25.15 17.18
N GLY A 437 6.87 -23.91 17.65
CA GLY A 437 5.75 -22.99 17.88
C GLY A 437 4.93 -22.69 16.61
N ILE A 438 5.59 -22.60 15.44
CA ILE A 438 4.89 -22.47 14.15
C ILE A 438 4.07 -23.71 13.83
N THR A 439 4.62 -24.89 14.10
CA THR A 439 3.96 -26.18 13.84
C THR A 439 2.73 -26.33 14.72
N ASP A 440 2.84 -25.97 16.00
CA ASP A 440 1.73 -26.00 16.95
C ASP A 440 0.61 -25.03 16.55
N LEU A 441 0.95 -23.82 16.11
CA LEU A 441 -0.04 -22.86 15.60
C LEU A 441 -0.80 -23.45 14.39
N VAL A 442 -0.10 -24.03 13.42
CA VAL A 442 -0.73 -24.62 12.23
C VAL A 442 -1.63 -25.79 12.60
N ASN A 443 -1.18 -26.67 13.50
CA ASN A 443 -1.96 -27.80 13.99
C ASN A 443 -3.23 -27.33 14.70
N GLY A 444 -3.10 -26.34 15.59
CA GLY A 444 -4.22 -25.74 16.30
C GLY A 444 -5.24 -25.09 15.36
N LEU A 445 -4.79 -24.39 14.32
CA LEU A 445 -5.67 -23.82 13.28
C LEU A 445 -6.48 -24.90 12.56
N VAL A 446 -5.82 -25.98 12.11
CA VAL A 446 -6.49 -27.07 11.39
C VAL A 446 -7.48 -27.82 12.29
N GLN A 447 -7.10 -28.08 13.55
CA GLN A 447 -7.97 -28.76 14.51
C GLN A 447 -9.18 -27.92 14.91
N THR A 448 -9.03 -26.61 15.04
CA THR A 448 -10.11 -25.71 15.47
C THR A 448 -11.10 -25.43 14.33
N TYR A 449 -10.59 -25.23 13.11
CA TYR A 449 -11.39 -24.78 11.96
C TYR A 449 -11.58 -25.92 10.93
N HIS A 450 -12.07 -27.08 11.35
CA HIS A 450 -12.17 -28.27 10.47
C HIS A 450 -13.51 -28.42 9.74
N SER A 451 -14.54 -27.64 10.07
CA SER A 451 -15.86 -27.69 9.44
C SER A 451 -16.60 -26.36 9.52
N ILE A 452 -17.47 -26.11 8.54
CA ILE A 452 -18.32 -24.91 8.45
C ILE A 452 -19.75 -25.32 8.05
N SER A 453 -20.73 -24.43 8.27
CA SER A 453 -22.12 -24.67 7.85
C SER A 453 -22.27 -24.67 6.33
N ASP A 454 -23.37 -25.23 5.82
CA ASP A 454 -23.64 -25.26 4.37
C ASP A 454 -23.91 -23.85 3.81
N GLU A 455 -24.50 -22.96 4.61
CA GLU A 455 -24.64 -21.54 4.24
C GLU A 455 -23.27 -20.89 4.04
N GLN A 456 -22.31 -21.18 4.91
CA GLN A 456 -20.95 -20.61 4.84
C GLN A 456 -20.18 -21.09 3.60
N LYS A 457 -20.41 -22.32 3.11
CA LYS A 457 -19.82 -22.84 1.86
C LYS A 457 -20.24 -22.06 0.62
N SER A 458 -21.30 -21.26 0.70
CA SER A 458 -21.79 -20.45 -0.42
C SER A 458 -21.21 -19.02 -0.46
N MET A 459 -20.50 -18.58 0.59
CA MET A 459 -20.11 -17.17 0.80
C MET A 459 -19.26 -16.57 -0.32
N PHE A 460 -18.36 -17.35 -0.92
CA PHE A 460 -17.38 -16.87 -1.92
C PHE A 460 -17.70 -17.34 -3.35
N GLY A 461 -18.93 -17.79 -3.62
CA GLY A 461 -19.33 -18.22 -4.96
C GLY A 461 -20.27 -19.42 -5.04
N GLY A 462 -21.15 -19.60 -4.06
CA GLY A 462 -22.28 -20.54 -4.13
C GLY A 462 -23.52 -19.95 -4.80
N GLY A 463 -23.39 -18.92 -5.64
CA GLY A 463 -24.46 -18.59 -6.58
C GLY A 463 -24.65 -19.79 -7.51
N THR A 464 -25.88 -20.28 -7.66
CA THR A 464 -26.26 -21.35 -8.59
C THR A 464 -25.48 -21.21 -9.90
N GLN A 465 -24.51 -22.10 -10.13
CA GLN A 465 -23.75 -22.09 -11.38
C GLN A 465 -24.75 -22.23 -12.53
N GLU A 466 -24.85 -21.20 -13.36
CA GLU A 466 -25.75 -21.20 -14.51
C GLU A 466 -25.42 -22.43 -15.37
N SER A 467 -26.42 -23.30 -15.56
CA SER A 467 -26.26 -24.48 -16.39
C SER A 467 -26.03 -24.03 -17.84
N LEU A 468 -24.93 -24.47 -18.44
CA LEU A 468 -24.63 -24.26 -19.85
C LEU A 468 -25.47 -25.20 -20.76
N GLY A 469 -26.22 -26.14 -20.17
CA GLY A 469 -27.04 -27.12 -20.88
C GLY A 469 -27.00 -28.49 -20.23
N LYS A 470 -27.73 -29.45 -20.80
CA LYS A 470 -27.76 -30.83 -20.32
C LYS A 470 -26.70 -31.68 -21.01
N CYS A 471 -25.99 -32.49 -20.25
CA CYS A 471 -24.94 -33.37 -20.76
C CYS A 471 -25.53 -34.41 -21.73
N PRO A 472 -25.02 -34.54 -22.96
CA PRO A 472 -25.59 -35.44 -23.95
C PRO A 472 -25.37 -36.93 -23.63
N LYS A 473 -24.47 -37.24 -22.67
CA LYS A 473 -24.22 -38.62 -22.21
C LYS A 473 -25.18 -39.07 -21.12
N CYS A 474 -25.48 -38.20 -20.14
CA CYS A 474 -26.16 -38.62 -18.90
C CYS A 474 -27.29 -37.70 -18.44
N GLY A 475 -27.59 -36.63 -19.19
CA GLY A 475 -28.63 -35.66 -18.84
C GLY A 475 -28.31 -34.73 -17.66
N GLY A 476 -27.19 -34.91 -16.97
CA GLY A 476 -26.77 -34.04 -15.86
C GLY A 476 -26.40 -32.62 -16.32
N ASP A 477 -26.50 -31.64 -15.43
CA ASP A 477 -26.12 -30.25 -15.76
C ASP A 477 -24.65 -30.11 -16.14
N VAL A 478 -24.40 -29.31 -17.17
CA VAL A 478 -23.05 -28.87 -17.56
C VAL A 478 -22.81 -27.49 -16.98
N ILE A 479 -21.75 -27.35 -16.20
CA ILE A 479 -21.42 -26.13 -15.47
C ILE A 479 -20.01 -25.66 -15.81
N LYS A 480 -19.76 -24.36 -15.67
CA LYS A 480 -18.44 -23.77 -15.89
C LYS A 480 -17.49 -24.13 -14.75
N GLY A 481 -16.35 -24.73 -15.08
CA GLY A 481 -15.25 -24.99 -14.16
C GLY A 481 -14.02 -24.14 -14.47
N LYS A 482 -13.03 -24.20 -13.58
CA LYS A 482 -11.74 -23.49 -13.73
C LYS A 482 -10.98 -23.85 -15.02
N PHE A 483 -11.15 -25.07 -15.50
CA PHE A 483 -10.45 -25.61 -16.68
C PHE A 483 -11.35 -25.76 -17.91
N GLY A 484 -12.52 -25.13 -17.88
CA GLY A 484 -13.57 -25.28 -18.89
C GLY A 484 -14.83 -25.92 -18.32
N ALA A 485 -15.86 -26.01 -19.16
CA ALA A 485 -17.13 -26.66 -18.81
C ALA A 485 -16.96 -28.16 -18.49
N TYR A 486 -17.73 -28.67 -17.53
CA TYR A 486 -17.76 -30.08 -17.19
C TYR A 486 -19.16 -30.54 -16.77
N CYS A 487 -19.44 -31.84 -16.91
CA CYS A 487 -20.68 -32.42 -16.42
C CYS A 487 -20.63 -32.56 -14.89
N LYS A 488 -21.62 -32.01 -14.19
CA LYS A 488 -21.74 -32.05 -12.72
C LYS A 488 -21.74 -33.48 -12.17
N ASN A 489 -22.32 -34.44 -12.91
CA ASN A 489 -22.35 -35.86 -12.53
C ASN A 489 -21.01 -36.60 -12.77
N LYS A 490 -19.98 -35.91 -13.29
CA LYS A 490 -18.64 -36.46 -13.57
C LYS A 490 -18.67 -37.77 -14.38
N CYS A 491 -19.60 -37.89 -15.34
CA CYS A 491 -19.81 -39.10 -16.14
C CYS A 491 -18.72 -39.41 -17.19
N GLY A 492 -17.61 -38.67 -17.20
CA GLY A 492 -16.51 -38.82 -18.17
C GLY A 492 -16.77 -38.20 -19.55
N MET A 493 -17.86 -37.44 -19.74
CA MET A 493 -18.10 -36.69 -20.97
C MET A 493 -17.21 -35.44 -21.05
N ASN A 494 -16.47 -35.31 -22.15
CA ASN A 494 -15.72 -34.12 -22.49
C ASN A 494 -16.62 -33.11 -23.21
N VAL A 495 -17.15 -32.15 -22.46
CA VAL A 495 -18.05 -31.11 -22.96
C VAL A 495 -17.34 -29.81 -23.33
N SER A 496 -16.10 -29.62 -22.86
CA SER A 496 -15.31 -28.38 -23.06
C SER A 496 -14.35 -28.46 -24.23
N ARG A 497 -14.22 -29.62 -24.87
CA ARG A 497 -13.43 -29.79 -26.09
C ARG A 497 -14.17 -30.58 -27.14
N ALA A 498 -13.91 -30.26 -28.40
CA ALA A 498 -14.30 -31.06 -29.53
C ALA A 498 -13.14 -31.08 -30.54
N MET A 499 -12.82 -32.26 -31.08
CA MET A 499 -11.73 -32.44 -32.05
C MET A 499 -10.37 -31.85 -31.59
N GLY A 500 -10.08 -31.93 -30.29
CA GLY A 500 -8.85 -31.42 -29.69
C GLY A 500 -8.83 -29.91 -29.39
N ALA A 501 -9.77 -29.13 -29.92
CA ALA A 501 -9.88 -27.70 -29.65
C ALA A 501 -10.66 -27.42 -28.36
N ALA A 502 -10.26 -26.38 -27.63
CA ALA A 502 -11.01 -25.86 -26.48
C ALA A 502 -12.18 -24.99 -26.96
N LEU A 503 -13.36 -25.22 -26.40
CA LEU A 503 -14.59 -24.51 -26.74
C LEU A 503 -14.81 -23.33 -25.79
N THR A 504 -15.34 -22.23 -26.29
CA THR A 504 -15.86 -21.13 -25.47
C THR A 504 -17.18 -21.52 -24.80
N ASP A 505 -17.57 -20.83 -23.73
CA ASP A 505 -18.85 -21.07 -23.05
C ASP A 505 -20.06 -20.99 -24.01
N SER A 506 -20.02 -20.06 -24.98
CA SER A 506 -21.05 -19.93 -26.02
C SER A 506 -21.07 -21.10 -27.00
N GLN A 507 -19.91 -21.62 -27.40
CA GLN A 507 -19.81 -22.79 -28.26
C GLN A 507 -20.26 -24.06 -27.54
N VAL A 508 -19.96 -24.18 -26.24
CA VAL A 508 -20.46 -25.27 -25.40
C VAL A 508 -21.98 -25.23 -25.32
N LYS A 509 -22.59 -24.08 -24.98
CA LYS A 509 -24.05 -23.91 -24.97
C LYS A 509 -24.66 -24.30 -26.33
N SER A 510 -24.08 -23.80 -27.42
CA SER A 510 -24.55 -24.07 -28.79
C SER A 510 -24.51 -25.57 -29.14
N LEU A 511 -23.44 -26.29 -28.83
CA LEU A 511 -23.34 -27.73 -29.09
C LEU A 511 -24.27 -28.57 -28.20
N LEU A 512 -24.46 -28.19 -26.94
CA LEU A 512 -25.41 -28.86 -26.03
C LEU A 512 -26.86 -28.66 -26.48
N ASP A 513 -27.18 -27.51 -27.09
CA ASP A 513 -28.48 -27.24 -27.73
C ASP A 513 -28.66 -27.97 -29.07
N GLY A 514 -27.70 -28.76 -29.52
CA GLY A 514 -27.74 -29.44 -30.81
C GLY A 514 -27.49 -28.53 -32.02
N LYS A 515 -26.99 -27.30 -31.81
CA LYS A 515 -26.81 -26.31 -32.87
C LYS A 515 -25.45 -26.48 -33.58
N LYS A 516 -25.47 -26.16 -34.87
CA LYS A 516 -24.27 -26.05 -35.71
C LYS A 516 -23.36 -24.93 -35.19
N THR A 517 -22.12 -25.26 -34.86
CA THR A 517 -21.21 -24.36 -34.13
C THR A 517 -19.88 -24.21 -34.86
N LEU A 518 -19.47 -22.98 -35.23
CA LEU A 518 -18.19 -22.73 -35.89
C LEU A 518 -17.04 -22.85 -34.89
N VAL A 519 -16.05 -23.68 -35.20
CA VAL A 519 -14.79 -23.77 -34.48
C VAL A 519 -13.65 -23.50 -35.45
N LYS A 520 -12.77 -22.57 -35.05
CA LYS A 520 -11.63 -22.14 -35.85
C LYS A 520 -10.36 -22.87 -35.44
N ASP A 521 -9.38 -22.88 -36.34
CA ASP A 521 -8.03 -23.40 -36.08
C ASP A 521 -7.97 -24.87 -35.64
N LEU A 522 -8.89 -25.70 -36.13
CA LEU A 522 -8.85 -27.15 -35.92
C LEU A 522 -7.62 -27.74 -36.60
N LYS A 523 -6.90 -28.64 -35.91
CA LYS A 523 -5.68 -29.26 -36.44
C LYS A 523 -6.03 -30.44 -37.36
N GLY A 524 -5.58 -30.38 -38.60
CA GLY A 524 -5.67 -31.47 -39.58
C GLY A 524 -4.32 -31.90 -40.14
N LYS A 525 -4.31 -32.95 -40.96
CA LYS A 525 -3.09 -33.49 -41.58
C LYS A 525 -2.37 -32.50 -42.52
N LYS A 526 -3.07 -31.49 -43.04
CA LYS A 526 -2.56 -30.50 -44.01
C LYS A 526 -2.44 -29.07 -43.44
N GLY A 527 -2.53 -28.91 -42.12
CA GLY A 527 -2.53 -27.60 -41.45
C GLY A 527 -3.81 -27.36 -40.64
N SER A 528 -3.99 -26.11 -40.17
CA SER A 528 -5.20 -25.69 -39.47
C SER A 528 -6.35 -25.40 -40.45
N TYR A 529 -7.58 -25.63 -40.00
CA TYR A 529 -8.79 -25.34 -40.77
C TYR A 529 -9.95 -24.92 -39.87
N ASP A 530 -10.90 -24.18 -40.44
CA ASP A 530 -12.15 -23.82 -39.78
C ASP A 530 -13.26 -24.77 -40.22
N ALA A 531 -14.07 -25.24 -39.28
CA ALA A 531 -15.23 -26.06 -39.60
C ALA A 531 -16.40 -25.78 -38.65
N TYR A 532 -17.60 -25.94 -39.17
CA TYR A 532 -18.79 -26.06 -38.35
C TYR A 532 -18.91 -27.49 -37.83
N LEU A 533 -19.02 -27.62 -36.52
CA LEU A 533 -19.31 -28.87 -35.83
C LEU A 533 -20.82 -28.99 -35.65
N ILE A 534 -21.39 -30.08 -36.16
CA ILE A 534 -22.80 -30.44 -36.00
C ILE A 534 -22.88 -31.69 -35.12
N PRO A 535 -23.44 -31.61 -33.90
CA PRO A 535 -23.48 -32.76 -33.00
C PRO A 535 -24.46 -33.83 -33.52
N GLU A 536 -23.99 -35.06 -33.67
CA GLU A 536 -24.78 -36.23 -34.11
C GLU A 536 -24.95 -37.28 -32.99
N GLY A 537 -24.31 -37.05 -31.84
CA GLY A 537 -24.41 -37.93 -30.68
C GLY A 537 -23.16 -37.89 -29.81
N VAL A 538 -22.95 -38.97 -29.07
CA VAL A 538 -21.78 -39.19 -28.21
C VAL A 538 -21.02 -40.41 -28.72
N GLU A 539 -19.70 -40.33 -28.71
CA GLU A 539 -18.80 -41.46 -29.00
C GLU A 539 -17.76 -41.60 -27.89
N ASP A 540 -17.25 -42.81 -27.69
CA ASP A 540 -16.19 -43.06 -26.72
C ASP A 540 -14.81 -42.92 -27.36
N PHE A 541 -13.84 -42.47 -26.58
CA PHE A 541 -12.43 -42.40 -26.98
C PHE A 541 -11.56 -43.05 -25.92
N SER A 542 -10.42 -43.60 -26.37
CA SER A 542 -9.35 -44.08 -25.50
C SER A 542 -8.00 -43.82 -26.16
N TYR A 543 -7.04 -43.30 -25.41
CA TYR A 543 -5.64 -43.19 -25.85
C TYR A 543 -4.69 -43.34 -24.68
N THR A 544 -3.45 -43.74 -24.95
CA THR A 544 -2.41 -43.85 -23.93
C THR A 544 -1.56 -42.59 -23.94
N LYS A 545 -1.37 -41.99 -22.75
CA LYS A 545 -0.46 -40.87 -22.55
C LYS A 545 0.34 -41.10 -21.28
N ASP A 546 1.67 -40.98 -21.37
CA ASP A 546 2.59 -41.15 -20.23
C ASP A 546 2.38 -42.48 -19.48
N GLY A 547 2.15 -43.57 -20.23
CA GLY A 547 1.93 -44.92 -19.69
C GLY A 547 0.56 -45.14 -19.02
N LYS A 548 -0.35 -44.16 -19.06
CA LYS A 548 -1.72 -44.29 -18.53
C LYS A 548 -2.75 -44.28 -19.65
N GLU A 549 -3.71 -45.21 -19.57
CA GLU A 549 -4.87 -45.22 -20.46
C GLU A 549 -5.86 -44.13 -20.03
N ILE A 550 -6.13 -43.20 -20.94
CA ILE A 550 -7.14 -42.15 -20.78
C ILE A 550 -8.33 -42.55 -21.63
N LYS A 551 -9.47 -42.77 -20.98
CA LYS A 551 -10.75 -43.09 -21.63
C LYS A 551 -11.84 -42.12 -21.21
N GLY A 552 -12.78 -41.85 -22.11
CA GLY A 552 -13.91 -40.95 -21.87
C GLY A 552 -14.88 -40.94 -23.04
N SER A 553 -15.83 -40.03 -22.99
CA SER A 553 -16.79 -39.83 -24.08
C SER A 553 -16.68 -38.39 -24.61
N GLN A 554 -16.93 -38.18 -25.90
CA GLN A 554 -16.85 -36.89 -26.57
C GLN A 554 -18.00 -36.72 -27.57
N TYR A 555 -18.16 -35.51 -28.12
CA TYR A 555 -19.14 -35.27 -29.17
C TYR A 555 -18.78 -36.06 -30.43
N LYS A 556 -19.73 -36.85 -30.93
CA LYS A 556 -19.72 -37.32 -32.31
C LYS A 556 -20.22 -36.17 -33.17
N VAL A 557 -19.38 -35.68 -34.09
CA VAL A 557 -19.68 -34.48 -34.88
C VAL A 557 -19.56 -34.73 -36.38
N LYS A 558 -20.49 -34.18 -37.13
CA LYS A 558 -20.37 -34.02 -38.59
C LYS A 558 -19.74 -32.66 -38.89
N LEU A 559 -18.79 -32.68 -39.80
CA LEU A 559 -18.08 -31.48 -40.25
C LEU A 559 -18.77 -30.85 -41.46
N GLU A 560 -18.94 -29.54 -41.41
CA GLU A 560 -19.29 -28.74 -42.58
C GLU A 560 -18.32 -27.56 -42.71
N PHE A 561 -17.70 -27.41 -43.87
CA PHE A 561 -16.68 -26.37 -44.08
C PHE A 561 -17.31 -25.05 -44.53
N PRO A 562 -16.84 -23.89 -44.03
CA PRO A 562 -17.29 -22.59 -44.51
C PRO A 562 -17.08 -22.47 -46.03
N LYS A 563 -18.07 -21.95 -46.76
CA LYS A 563 -17.90 -21.62 -48.18
C LYS A 563 -16.79 -20.57 -48.30
N LYS A 564 -15.72 -20.87 -49.04
CA LYS A 564 -14.71 -19.87 -49.40
C LYS A 564 -15.42 -18.73 -50.13
N LYS A 565 -15.39 -17.51 -49.59
CA LYS A 565 -15.67 -16.32 -50.40
C LYS A 565 -14.60 -16.30 -51.50
N LYS A 566 -15.04 -16.38 -52.75
CA LYS A 566 -14.18 -16.15 -53.92
C LYS A 566 -13.76 -14.70 -53.96
#